data_AF-A0A453QQ17-F1
#
_entry.id   AF-A0A453QQ17-F1
#
_cell.length_a   1.000
_cell.length_b   1.000
_cell.length_c   1.000
_cell.angle_alpha   90.00
_cell.angle_beta   90.00
_cell.angle_gamma   90.00
#
_symmetry.space_group_name_H-M   'P 1'
#
loop_
_entity.id
_entity.type
_entity.pdbx_description
1 polymer ?
#
loop_
_entity_poly.entity_id
_entity_poly.type
_entity_poly.pdbx_seq_one_letter_code
_entity_poly.pdbx_strand_id
1 'polypeptide(L)'
;TVEPPSVDFAFVSPRLLPDGTPDVHYRTACGGQKLRDIMLQGYIDLYGPYDKLLLNCSGGGECGTCIVEVVEGGEMLSPKNEVEKEKLKRVCAQLPSSVHS
;
A
#
# COMPACT_ATOMS: atom_id res chain seq x y z
N THR A 1 -4.60 -25.87 14.59
CA THR A 1 -4.77 -25.52 13.16
C THR A 1 -3.65 -24.59 12.81
N VAL A 2 -2.84 -24.91 11.80
CA VAL A 2 -1.80 -23.98 11.33
C VAL A 2 -2.53 -22.93 10.51
N GLU A 3 -2.50 -21.67 10.95
CA GLU A 3 -3.09 -20.57 10.19
C GLU A 3 -2.36 -20.44 8.85
N PRO A 4 -3.08 -20.20 7.75
CA PRO A 4 -2.45 -20.05 6.45
C PRO A 4 -1.50 -18.84 6.47
N PRO A 5 -0.36 -18.92 5.76
CA PRO A 5 0.56 -17.79 5.69
C PRO A 5 -0.15 -16.57 5.12
N SER A 6 0.01 -15.44 5.81
CA SER A 6 -0.64 -14.18 5.47
C SER A 6 0.30 -12.99 5.70
N VAL A 7 -0.08 -11.85 5.12
CA VAL A 7 0.61 -10.56 5.24
C VAL A 7 -0.38 -9.54 5.75
N ASP A 8 -0.03 -8.90 6.85
CA ASP A 8 -0.78 -7.76 7.38
C ASP A 8 -0.13 -6.46 6.95
N PHE A 9 -0.95 -5.53 6.47
CA PHE A 9 -0.47 -4.27 5.92
C PHE A 9 -1.46 -3.13 6.19
N ALA A 10 -0.94 -1.92 6.23
CA ALA A 10 -1.70 -0.68 6.38
C ALA A 10 -1.53 0.19 5.14
N PHE A 11 -2.65 0.69 4.61
CA PHE A 11 -2.62 1.78 3.66
C PHE A 11 -2.89 3.10 4.38
N VAL A 12 -2.00 4.06 4.20
CA VAL A 12 -2.20 5.44 4.66
C VAL A 12 -2.61 6.28 3.47
N SER A 13 -3.82 6.81 3.50
CA SER A 13 -4.29 7.73 2.47
C SER A 13 -3.39 8.97 2.44
N PRO A 14 -3.03 9.48 1.25
CA PRO A 14 -2.36 10.77 1.14
C PRO A 14 -3.24 11.96 1.58
N ARG A 15 -4.53 11.72 1.85
CA ARG A 15 -5.49 12.72 2.32
C ARG A 15 -5.79 12.49 3.80
N LEU A 16 -5.79 13.57 4.57
CA LEU A 16 -6.26 13.56 5.95
C LEU A 16 -7.79 13.50 6.00
N LEU A 17 -8.31 12.94 7.09
CA LEU A 17 -9.72 13.01 7.45
C LEU A 17 -10.12 14.46 7.78
N PRO A 18 -11.43 14.79 7.81
CA PRO A 18 -11.91 16.14 8.12
C PRO A 18 -11.44 16.71 9.47
N ASP A 19 -11.09 15.84 10.41
CA ASP A 19 -10.54 16.19 11.73
C ASP A 19 -9.01 16.38 11.73
N GLY A 20 -8.35 16.22 10.57
CA GLY A 20 -6.91 16.35 10.41
C GLY A 20 -6.11 15.09 10.75
N THR A 21 -6.76 13.98 11.09
CA THR A 21 -6.06 12.70 11.37
C THR A 21 -5.72 11.95 10.07
N PRO A 22 -4.66 11.11 10.08
CA PRO A 22 -4.35 10.27 8.93
C PRO A 22 -5.44 9.20 8.72
N ASP A 23 -5.88 9.02 7.47
CA ASP A 23 -6.83 7.98 7.11
C ASP A 23 -6.07 6.66 6.84
N VAL A 24 -6.11 5.73 7.81
CA VAL A 24 -5.36 4.48 7.81
C VAL A 24 -6.28 3.28 7.69
N HIS A 25 -5.98 2.38 6.75
CA HIS A 25 -6.76 1.18 6.47
C HIS A 25 -5.91 -0.08 6.61
N TYR A 26 -6.17 -0.89 7.65
CA TYR A 26 -5.52 -2.18 7.86
C TYR A 26 -6.20 -3.31 7.08
N ARG A 27 -5.42 -4.20 6.46
CA ARG A 27 -5.90 -5.35 5.68
C ARG A 27 -4.93 -6.53 5.81
N THR A 28 -5.46 -7.72 5.54
CA THR A 28 -4.71 -8.97 5.48
C THR A 28 -4.79 -9.54 4.07
N ALA A 29 -3.67 -10.06 3.57
CA ALA A 29 -3.57 -10.76 2.30
C ALA A 29 -3.05 -12.19 2.50
N CYS A 30 -3.58 -13.12 1.73
CA CYS A 30 -3.06 -14.48 1.60
C CYS A 30 -2.24 -14.63 0.32
N GLY A 31 -1.43 -15.69 0.24
CA GLY A 31 -0.59 -15.99 -0.91
C GLY A 31 -1.35 -15.96 -2.25
N GLY A 32 -0.77 -15.31 -3.26
CA GLY A 32 -1.34 -15.18 -4.60
C GLY A 32 -2.28 -13.97 -4.80
N GLN A 33 -2.62 -13.25 -3.74
CA GLN A 33 -3.42 -12.03 -3.85
C GLN A 33 -2.53 -10.80 -4.12
N LYS A 34 -3.02 -9.87 -4.94
CA LYS A 34 -2.40 -8.55 -5.11
C LYS A 34 -2.95 -7.61 -4.05
N LEU A 35 -2.07 -6.96 -3.29
CA LEU A 35 -2.46 -6.01 -2.24
C LEU A 35 -3.38 -4.90 -2.80
N ARG A 36 -3.07 -4.40 -4.01
CA ARG A 36 -3.91 -3.45 -4.75
C ARG A 36 -5.36 -3.92 -4.88
N ASP A 37 -5.58 -5.18 -5.24
CA ASP A 37 -6.92 -5.67 -5.54
C ASP A 37 -7.74 -5.81 -4.24
N ILE A 38 -7.11 -6.25 -3.15
CA ILE A 38 -7.71 -6.29 -1.81
C ILE A 38 -8.19 -4.89 -1.39
N MET A 39 -7.38 -3.87 -1.65
CA MET A 39 -7.73 -2.50 -1.32
C MET A 39 -8.88 -1.95 -2.16
N LEU A 40 -8.88 -2.22 -3.47
CA LEU A 40 -9.97 -1.83 -4.37
C LEU A 40 -11.28 -2.52 -3.99
N GLN A 41 -11.24 -3.81 -3.64
CA GLN A 41 -12.40 -4.56 -3.14
C GLN A 41 -12.91 -4.00 -1.82
N GLY A 42 -12.01 -3.51 -0.97
CA GLY A 42 -12.32 -2.83 0.28
C GLY A 42 -12.76 -1.37 0.12
N TYR A 43 -13.04 -0.91 -1.10
CA TYR A 43 -13.46 0.46 -1.42
C TYR A 43 -12.50 1.56 -0.94
N ILE A 44 -11.22 1.24 -0.78
CA ILE A 44 -10.18 2.23 -0.45
C ILE A 44 -9.88 3.06 -1.70
N ASP A 45 -9.94 4.38 -1.57
CA ASP A 45 -9.60 5.29 -2.67
C ASP A 45 -8.08 5.41 -2.81
N LEU A 46 -7.51 4.40 -3.47
CA LEU A 46 -6.08 4.31 -3.80
C LEU A 46 -5.56 5.46 -4.65
N TYR A 47 -6.47 6.10 -5.35
CA TYR A 47 -6.17 7.06 -6.38
C TYR A 47 -6.90 8.33 -6.01
N GLY A 48 -6.22 9.48 -5.99
CA GLY A 48 -6.95 10.73 -5.91
C GLY A 48 -7.97 10.85 -7.06
N PRO A 49 -8.87 11.85 -7.01
CA PRO A 49 -9.90 12.08 -8.03
C PRO A 49 -9.33 12.23 -9.45
N TYR A 50 -8.04 12.55 -9.59
CA TYR A 50 -7.33 12.65 -10.86
C TYR A 50 -6.54 11.38 -11.23
N ASP A 51 -5.93 10.70 -10.26
CA ASP A 51 -5.04 9.55 -10.51
C ASP A 51 -5.81 8.31 -10.97
N LYS A 52 -7.10 8.23 -10.62
CA LYS A 52 -7.94 7.05 -10.87
C LYS A 52 -8.10 6.75 -12.35
N LEU A 53 -8.19 7.80 -13.19
CA LEU A 53 -8.49 7.67 -14.61
C LEU A 53 -7.23 7.77 -15.51
N LEU A 54 -6.20 8.50 -15.10
CA LEU A 54 -5.10 8.89 -16.00
C LEU A 54 -3.71 8.37 -15.60
N LEU A 55 -3.46 8.07 -14.32
CA LEU A 55 -2.10 7.89 -13.80
C LEU A 55 -1.90 6.57 -13.03
N ASN A 56 -2.87 5.66 -13.08
CA ASN A 56 -2.73 4.36 -12.44
C ASN A 56 -1.93 3.37 -13.32
N CYS A 57 -1.06 2.58 -12.69
CA CYS A 57 -0.28 1.54 -13.39
C CYS A 57 -0.98 0.18 -13.46
N SER A 58 -2.26 0.10 -13.06
CA SER A 58 -3.01 -1.17 -12.97
C SER A 58 -2.33 -2.31 -12.18
N GLY A 59 -1.43 -1.98 -11.26
CA GLY A 59 -0.66 -2.96 -10.47
C GLY A 59 0.68 -3.37 -11.09
N GLY A 60 1.21 -2.60 -12.04
CA GLY A 60 2.56 -2.78 -12.61
C GLY A 60 3.72 -2.25 -11.74
N GLY A 61 3.43 -1.57 -10.62
CA GLY A 61 4.46 -1.08 -9.68
C GLY A 61 5.12 0.25 -10.06
N GLU A 62 4.64 0.95 -11.10
CA GLU A 62 5.30 2.15 -11.63
C GLU A 62 4.72 3.48 -11.11
N CYS A 63 3.43 3.51 -10.74
CA CYS A 63 2.79 4.76 -10.32
C CYS A 63 3.14 5.16 -8.88
N GLY A 64 3.37 4.17 -7.99
CA GLY A 64 3.67 4.41 -6.58
C GLY A 64 2.48 4.91 -5.74
N THR A 65 1.24 4.74 -6.21
CA THR A 65 0.04 5.22 -5.51
C THR A 65 -0.55 4.17 -4.55
N CYS A 66 -0.26 2.89 -4.75
CA CYS A 66 -0.71 1.78 -3.90
C CYS A 66 0.37 1.32 -2.91
N ILE A 67 1.16 2.27 -2.39
CA ILE A 67 2.17 1.98 -1.37
C ILE A 67 1.46 1.66 -0.06
N VAL A 68 1.96 0.64 0.63
CA VAL A 68 1.47 0.19 1.93
C VAL A 68 2.64 0.06 2.89
N GLU A 69 2.37 0.20 4.18
CA GLU A 69 3.26 -0.20 5.25
C GLU A 69 3.00 -1.68 5.56
N VAL A 70 4.05 -2.48 5.62
CA VAL A 70 3.92 -3.90 5.97
C VAL A 70 4.03 -4.02 7.49
N VAL A 71 2.98 -4.53 8.11
CA VAL A 71 2.91 -4.70 9.58
C VAL A 71 3.52 -6.05 9.98
N GLU A 72 3.17 -7.12 9.26
CA GLU A 72 3.68 -8.47 9.52
C GLU A 72 3.68 -9.32 8.22
N GLY A 73 4.55 -10.33 8.15
CA GLY A 73 4.58 -11.29 7.04
C GLY A 73 5.25 -10.80 5.75
N GLY A 74 6.09 -9.75 5.82
CA GLY A 74 6.74 -9.15 4.67
C GLY A 74 7.63 -10.11 3.85
N GLU A 75 8.12 -11.18 4.46
CA GLU A 75 8.86 -12.26 3.79
C GLU A 75 8.04 -13.02 2.75
N MET A 76 6.71 -12.92 2.77
CA MET A 76 5.81 -13.51 1.79
C MET A 76 5.70 -12.68 0.50
N LEU A 77 6.14 -11.42 0.54
CA LEU A 77 6.05 -10.53 -0.62
C LEU A 77 7.12 -10.88 -1.65
N SER A 78 6.78 -10.71 -2.92
CA SER A 78 7.77 -10.80 -3.98
C SER A 78 8.85 -9.73 -3.81
N PRO A 79 10.11 -10.01 -4.19
CA PRO A 79 11.16 -9.01 -4.21
C PRO A 79 10.74 -7.76 -4.99
N LYS A 80 11.02 -6.60 -4.42
CA LYS A 80 10.74 -5.31 -5.06
C LYS A 80 11.62 -5.14 -6.29
N ASN A 81 11.05 -4.65 -7.38
CA ASN A 81 11.82 -4.26 -8.56
C ASN A 81 12.51 -2.89 -8.35
N GLU A 82 13.38 -2.49 -9.27
CA GLU A 82 14.15 -1.23 -9.15
C GLU A 82 13.26 0.03 -9.15
N VAL A 83 12.17 0.03 -9.93
CA VAL A 83 11.21 1.14 -9.97
C VAL A 83 10.50 1.30 -8.63
N GLU A 84 10.05 0.18 -8.04
CA GLU A 84 9.41 0.14 -6.72
C GLU A 84 10.37 0.64 -5.63
N LYS A 85 11.64 0.19 -5.66
CA LYS A 85 12.67 0.66 -4.72
C LYS A 85 12.86 2.18 -4.82
N GLU A 86 12.98 2.72 -6.03
CA GLU A 86 13.15 4.16 -6.26
C GLU A 86 11.92 4.98 -5.84
N LYS A 87 10.71 4.44 -5.98
CA LYS A 87 9.48 5.09 -5.52
C LYS A 87 9.37 5.08 -4.00
N LEU A 88 9.70 3.97 -3.35
CA LEU A 88 9.67 3.85 -1.89
C LEU A 88 10.67 4.79 -1.21
N LYS A 89 11.88 4.97 -1.76
CA LYS A 89 12.84 5.97 -1.25
C LYS A 89 12.23 7.37 -1.13
N ARG A 90 11.40 7.77 -2.11
CA ARG A 90 10.74 9.08 -2.11
C ARG A 90 9.65 9.17 -1.05
N VAL A 91 8.90 8.10 -0.82
CA VAL A 91 7.81 8.07 0.16
C VAL A 91 8.32 7.97 1.59
N CYS A 92 9.32 7.12 1.86
CA CYS A 92 9.96 7.07 3.19
C CYS A 92 10.61 8.40 3.58
N ALA A 93 11.10 9.18 2.60
CA ALA A 93 11.63 10.53 2.86
C ALA A 93 10.53 11.58 3.19
N GLN A 94 9.26 11.27 2.94
CA GLN A 94 8.12 12.18 3.11
C GLN A 94 7.21 11.81 4.29
N LEU A 95 7.34 10.59 4.84
CA LEU A 95 6.61 10.17 6.02
C LEU A 95 7.37 10.59 7.30
N PRO A 96 6.68 11.07 8.34
CA PRO A 96 7.31 11.31 9.63
C PRO A 96 7.95 10.01 10.13
N SER A 97 9.06 10.12 10.86
CA SER A 97 9.99 9.04 11.24
C SER A 97 9.38 7.80 11.91
N SER A 98 8.10 7.85 12.26
CA SER A 98 7.31 6.83 12.93
C SER A 98 6.70 5.75 12.01
N VAL A 99 6.86 5.86 10.68
CA VAL A 99 6.24 4.94 9.69
C VAL A 99 7.33 4.39 8.78
N HIS A 100 7.99 3.30 9.19
CA HIS A 100 9.04 2.64 8.43
C HIS A 100 8.93 1.11 8.59
N SER A 101 8.29 0.41 7.65
CA SER A 101 8.78 -0.85 7.06
C SER A 101 7.96 -1.33 5.85
#